data_AF-A0A963C9C2-F1
#
_entry.id   AF-A0A963C9C2-F1
#
_cell.length_a   1.000
_cell.length_b   1.000
_cell.length_c   1.000
_cell.angle_alpha   90.00
_cell.angle_beta   90.00
_cell.angle_gamma   90.00
#
_symmetry.space_group_name_H-M   'P 1'
#
loop_
_entity.id
_entity.type
_entity.pdbx_description
1 polymer ?
#
loop_
_entity_poly.entity_id
_entity_poly.type
_entity_poly.pdbx_seq_one_letter_code
_entity_poly.pdbx_strand_id
1 'polypeptide(L)' 'MLSCKEVNRLCSEEQDRKLSLSERINLRMHLAICKACTNFRDQMRFLRSATRRYREGQRGPADD' A
#
# COMPACT_ATOMS: atom_id res chain seq x y z
N MET A 1 -1.40 20.39 -3.16
CA MET A 1 -1.76 19.14 -3.86
C MET A 1 -0.47 18.38 -4.12
N LEU A 2 -0.37 17.13 -3.68
CA LEU A 2 0.84 16.33 -3.89
C LEU A 2 0.99 15.94 -5.37
N SER A 3 2.23 15.84 -5.84
CA SER A 3 2.56 15.25 -7.13
C SER A 3 2.37 13.73 -7.14
N CYS A 4 2.21 13.13 -8.32
CA CYS A 4 2.13 11.68 -8.46
C CYS A 4 3.37 10.97 -7.87
N LYS A 5 4.56 11.59 -7.95
CA LYS A 5 5.79 11.04 -7.38
C LYS A 5 5.74 10.97 -5.86
N GLU A 6 5.27 12.04 -5.21
CA GLU A 6 5.09 12.08 -3.75
C GLU A 6 4.00 11.11 -3.30
N VAL A 7 2.92 10.97 -4.07
CA VAL A 7 1.85 10.02 -3.80
C VAL A 7 2.32 8.59 -3.91
N ASN A 8 3.07 8.23 -4.96
CA ASN A 8 3.64 6.89 -5.09
C ASN A 8 4.58 6.56 -3.93
N ARG A 9 5.37 7.54 -3.48
CA ARG A 9 6.20 7.40 -2.28
C ARG A 9 5.34 7.15 -1.03
N LEU A 10 4.30 7.94 -0.79
CA LEU A 10 3.40 7.72 0.35
C LEU A 10 2.64 6.39 0.27
N CYS A 11 2.22 5.95 -0.91
CA CYS A 11 1.62 4.64 -1.13
C CYS A 11 2.58 3.50 -0.77
N SER A 12 3.88 3.64 -1.08
CA SER A 12 4.89 2.68 -0.64
C SER A 12 5.07 2.73 0.87
N GLU A 13 5.22 3.94 1.43
CA GLU A 13 5.42 4.12 2.88
C GLU A 13 4.22 3.63 3.71
N GLU A 14 2.97 3.70 3.20
CA GLU A 14 1.76 3.14 3.86
C GLU A 14 1.89 1.63 4.10
N GLN A 15 2.71 0.92 3.32
CA GLN A 15 2.93 -0.52 3.49
C GLN A 15 3.89 -0.83 4.65
N ASP A 16 4.83 0.05 4.92
CA ASP A 16 5.90 -0.18 5.90
C ASP A 16 5.63 0.52 7.23
N ARG A 17 4.95 1.67 7.20
CA ARG A 17 4.62 2.47 8.38
C ARG A 17 3.19 2.99 8.34
N LYS A 18 2.67 3.34 9.51
CA LYS A 18 1.44 4.11 9.60
C LYS A 18 1.73 5.54 9.13
N LEU A 19 0.96 6.00 8.14
CA LEU A 19 0.94 7.41 7.75
C LEU A 19 0.30 8.26 8.86
N SER A 20 0.78 9.49 9.03
CA SER A 20 0.15 10.52 9.86
C SER A 20 -1.22 10.93 9.29
N LEU A 21 -2.05 11.60 10.09
CA LEU A 21 -3.38 12.05 9.66
C LEU A 21 -3.29 12.99 8.45
N SER A 22 -2.35 13.93 8.45
CA SER A 22 -2.13 14.87 7.34
C SER A 22 -1.73 14.14 6.05
N GLU A 23 -0.81 13.18 6.12
CA GLU A 23 -0.39 12.37 4.98
C GLU A 23 -1.56 11.57 4.39
N ARG A 24 -2.38 10.95 5.24
CA ARG A 24 -3.57 10.20 4.80
C ARG A 24 -4.58 11.08 4.09
N ILE A 25 -4.82 12.28 4.62
CA ILE A 25 -5.77 13.23 4.05
C ILE A 25 -5.28 13.69 2.67
N ASN A 26 -4.02 14.13 2.55
CA ASN A 26 -3.43 14.55 1.28
C ASN A 26 -3.40 13.42 0.24
N LEU A 27 -3.05 12.20 0.67
CA LEU A 27 -3.08 11.02 -0.17
C LEU A 27 -4.50 10.77 -0.72
N ARG A 28 -5.51 10.73 0.15
CA ARG A 28 -6.91 10.49 -0.26
C ARG A 28 -7.41 11.53 -1.25
N MET A 29 -7.08 12.80 -1.06
CA MET A 29 -7.47 13.85 -2.01
C MET A 29 -6.89 13.61 -3.42
N HIS A 30 -5.62 13.22 -3.52
CA HIS A 30 -5.02 12.95 -4.83
C HIS A 30 -5.59 11.68 -5.47
N LEU A 31 -5.82 10.62 -4.69
CA LEU A 31 -6.41 9.38 -5.20
C LEU A 31 -7.85 9.57 -5.72
N ALA A 32 -8.58 10.55 -5.20
CA ALA A 32 -9.93 10.86 -5.69
C ALA A 32 -9.94 11.40 -7.14
N ILE A 33 -8.83 11.97 -7.62
CA ILE A 33 -8.73 12.60 -8.94
C ILE A 33 -7.80 11.86 -9.92
N CYS A 34 -6.89 11.03 -9.41
CA CYS A 34 -5.87 10.38 -10.22
C CYS A 34 -6.03 8.85 -10.20
N LYS A 35 -6.67 8.32 -11.24
CA LYS A 35 -6.89 6.87 -11.41
C LYS A 35 -5.60 6.06 -11.44
N ALA A 36 -4.53 6.60 -12.03
CA ALA A 36 -3.24 5.92 -12.09
C ALA A 36 -2.65 5.67 -10.69
N CYS A 37 -2.69 6.67 -9.81
CA CYS A 37 -2.22 6.54 -8.43
C CYS A 37 -3.11 5.60 -7.59
N THR A 38 -4.42 5.60 -7.85
CA THR A 38 -5.37 4.64 -7.23
C THR A 38 -5.02 3.20 -7.61
N ASN A 39 -4.84 2.94 -8.90
CA ASN A 39 -4.43 1.62 -9.39
C ASN A 39 -3.08 1.19 -8.79
N PHE A 40 -2.10 2.09 -8.72
CA PHE A 40 -0.79 1.80 -8.12
C PHE A 40 -0.92 1.39 -6.64
N ARG A 41 -1.72 2.11 -5.86
CA ARG A 41 -1.98 1.77 -4.45
C ARG A 41 -2.62 0.38 -4.30
N ASP A 42 -3.57 0.06 -5.16
CA ASP A 42 -4.23 -1.25 -5.14
C ASP A 42 -3.26 -2.37 -5.53
N GLN A 43 -2.35 -2.14 -6.48
CA GLN A 43 -1.27 -3.08 -6.81
C GLN A 43 -0.34 -3.34 -5.62
N MET A 44 0.06 -2.29 -4.89
CA MET A 44 0.90 -2.44 -3.69
C MET A 44 0.20 -3.28 -2.61
N ARG A 45 -1.10 -3.08 -2.41
CA ARG A 45 -1.93 -3.87 -1.48
C ARG A 45 -2.07 -5.31 -1.91
N PHE A 46 -2.27 -5.54 -3.21
CA PHE A 46 -2.33 -6.88 -3.80
C PHE A 46 -1.02 -7.63 -3.54
N LEU A 47 0.14 -7.03 -3.88
CA LEU A 47 1.46 -7.64 -3.65
C LEU A 47 1.68 -7.97 -2.18
N ARG A 48 1.36 -7.06 -1.25
CA ARG A 48 1.51 -7.32 0.19
C ARG A 48 0.63 -8.50 0.65
N SER A 49 -0.59 -8.58 0.14
CA SER A 49 -1.52 -9.65 0.47
C SER A 49 -1.06 -11.00 -0.11
N ALA A 50 -0.59 -11.01 -1.36
CA ALA A 50 -0.04 -12.18 -2.02
C ALA A 50 1.19 -12.71 -1.28
N THR A 51 2.15 -11.85 -0.91
CA THR A 51 3.34 -12.24 -0.14
C THR A 51 2.98 -12.78 1.24
N ARG A 52 1.99 -12.21 1.92
CA ARG A 52 1.51 -12.73 3.22
C ARG A 52 0.92 -14.13 3.06
N ARG A 53 0.02 -14.31 2.08
CA ARG A 53 -0.59 -15.62 1.79
C ARG A 53 0.45 -16.66 1.39
N TYR A 54 1.46 -16.27 0.62
CA TYR A 54 2.55 -17.14 0.23
C TYR A 54 3.35 -17.62 1.45
N ARG A 55 3.69 -16.73 2.39
CA ARG A 55 4.34 -17.10 3.66
C ARG A 55 3.47 -18.00 4.53
N GLU A 56 2.16 -17.76 4.57
CA GLU A 56 1.21 -18.58 5.31
C GLU A 56 1.05 -19.97 4.69
N GLY A 57 1.02 -20.07 3.36
CA GLY A 57 1.01 -21.35 2.66
C GLY A 57 2.32 -22.13 2.77
N GLN A 58 3.45 -21.45 3.01
CA GLN A 58 4.74 -22.09 3.34
C GLN A 58 4.85 -22.52 4.81
N ARG A 59 4.07 -21.93 5.72
CA ARG A 59 3.87 -22.47 7.07
C ARG A 59 2.93 -23.68 6.96
N GLY A 60 3.47 -24.80 6.47
CA GLY A 60 2.96 -26.13 6.83
C GLY A 60 2.93 -26.29 8.37
N PRO A 61 2.28 -27.34 8.90
CA PRO A 61 2.13 -27.49 10.36
C PRO A 61 3.51 -27.34 11.00
N ALA A 62 3.61 -26.53 12.05
CA ALA A 62 4.83 -26.45 12.83
C ALA A 62 5.12 -27.88 13.31
N ASP A 63 6.21 -28.46 12.84
CA ASP A 63 6.70 -29.75 13.34
C ASP A 63 7.03 -29.56 14.84
N ASP A 64 6.18 -30.14 15.70
CA ASP A 64 6.45 -30.44 17.12
C ASP A 64 6.82 -31.93 17.22
#